data_AF-A0A1J4RGH8-F1
#
_entry.id   AF-A0A1J4RGH8-F1
#
_cell.length_a   1.000
_cell.length_b   1.000
_cell.length_c   1.000
_cell.angle_alpha   90.00
_cell.angle_beta   90.00
_cell.angle_gamma   90.00
#
_symmetry.space_group_name_H-M   'P 1'
#
loop_
_entity.id
_entity.type
_entity.pdbx_description
1 polymer ?
#
loop_
_entity_poly.entity_id
_entity_poly.type
_entity_poly.pdbx_seq_one_letter_code
_entity_poly.pdbx_strand_id
1 'polypeptide(L)'
;MKGIERLTLKVNFLLALIVLLPTSVQASNKVSSPDVTKDKVELEYRGGYDIDEDDNKDGNQLHKFVANYGLTDRWRMETKGILAESSKGYDWTALEWSNRFQILKGDEGLPKLSIQGNYKFSLQSGKPDKFEATVLMSKDMGSLTHVTNINFENEVGSYAKDGTDFNVRWKTKYRYRPSFEPGVELFMDFGKFGTETSGPRKYQ
;
A
#
# COMPACT_ATOMS: atom_id res chain seq x y z
N MET A 1 -60.95 17.97 -0.32
CA MET A 1 -59.86 18.27 0.63
C MET A 1 -58.85 17.13 0.54
N LYS A 2 -57.68 17.36 -0.05
CA LYS A 2 -56.64 16.34 -0.28
C LYS A 2 -55.77 16.19 0.97
N GLY A 3 -55.56 14.95 1.40
CA GLY A 3 -54.76 14.58 2.57
C GLY A 3 -53.28 14.89 2.39
N ILE A 4 -52.64 15.31 3.48
CA ILE A 4 -51.21 15.57 3.58
C ILE A 4 -50.57 14.29 4.12
N GLU A 5 -49.87 13.55 3.26
CA GLU A 5 -48.98 12.47 3.70
C GLU A 5 -47.70 13.06 4.29
N ARG A 6 -47.34 12.63 5.51
CA ARG A 6 -46.09 13.01 6.17
C ARG A 6 -44.95 12.12 5.67
N LEU A 7 -43.94 12.72 5.03
CA LEU A 7 -42.66 12.08 4.78
C LEU A 7 -41.89 11.91 6.11
N THR A 8 -41.72 10.68 6.59
CA THR A 8 -40.79 10.37 7.68
C THR A 8 -39.39 10.08 7.12
N LEU A 9 -38.44 10.96 7.43
CA LEU A 9 -37.01 10.78 7.16
C LEU A 9 -36.41 9.82 8.20
N LYS A 10 -35.97 8.63 7.77
CA LYS A 10 -35.22 7.70 8.63
C LYS A 10 -33.73 7.97 8.45
N VAL A 11 -33.10 8.61 9.44
CA VAL A 11 -31.64 8.78 9.53
C VAL A 11 -31.10 7.66 10.39
N ASN A 12 -30.44 6.69 9.77
CA ASN A 12 -29.69 5.66 10.50
C ASN A 12 -28.25 6.14 10.68
N PHE A 13 -27.87 6.48 11.91
CA PHE A 13 -26.48 6.66 12.30
C PHE A 13 -25.83 5.27 12.44
N LEU A 14 -24.89 4.94 11.57
CA LEU A 14 -24.00 3.80 11.76
C LEU A 14 -22.73 4.31 12.46
N LEU A 15 -22.57 3.93 13.72
CA LEU A 15 -21.39 4.25 14.53
C LEU A 15 -20.22 3.37 14.05
N ALA A 16 -19.22 3.95 13.40
CA ALA A 16 -17.98 3.26 13.06
C ALA A 16 -17.09 3.21 14.30
N LEU A 17 -16.81 2.01 14.80
CA LEU A 17 -15.83 1.78 15.87
C LEU A 17 -14.43 2.01 15.29
N ILE A 18 -13.85 3.17 15.54
CA ILE A 18 -12.45 3.45 15.23
C ILE A 18 -11.62 2.87 16.37
N VAL A 19 -11.02 1.70 16.14
CA VAL A 19 -10.01 1.16 17.05
C VAL A 19 -8.69 1.87 16.72
N LEU A 20 -8.30 2.82 17.57
CA LEU A 20 -7.00 3.48 17.53
C LEU A 20 -5.94 2.52 18.08
N LEU A 21 -5.29 1.74 17.22
CA LEU A 21 -4.03 1.08 17.56
C LEU A 21 -2.87 2.00 17.11
N PRO A 22 -1.89 2.28 17.98
CA PRO A 22 -0.68 2.98 17.58
C PRO A 22 0.07 2.10 16.59
N THR A 23 0.09 2.49 15.33
CA THR A 23 0.89 1.84 14.29
C THR A 23 1.88 2.87 13.77
N SER A 24 3.11 2.80 14.25
CA SER A 24 4.20 3.58 13.67
C SER A 24 4.38 3.18 12.20
N VAL A 25 4.46 4.19 11.32
CA VAL A 25 4.81 4.08 9.88
C VAL A 25 3.91 3.14 9.05
N GLN A 26 2.58 3.24 9.19
CA GLN A 26 1.63 2.52 8.32
C GLN A 26 0.67 3.44 7.53
N ALA A 27 0.49 4.70 7.91
CA ALA A 27 -0.57 5.57 7.37
C ALA A 27 -0.51 5.81 5.85
N SER A 28 0.67 5.71 5.23
CA SER A 28 0.84 5.90 3.78
C SER A 28 0.99 4.58 2.99
N ASN A 29 1.03 3.43 3.67
CA ASN A 29 1.11 2.13 3.03
C ASN A 29 -0.24 1.77 2.40
N LYS A 30 -0.23 0.96 1.36
CA LYS A 30 -1.46 0.50 0.71
C LYS A 30 -1.37 -0.96 0.31
N VAL A 31 -2.49 -1.66 0.37
CA VAL A 31 -2.68 -2.95 -0.31
C VAL A 31 -3.11 -2.67 -1.75
N SER A 32 -2.25 -3.02 -2.69
CA SER A 32 -2.42 -2.76 -4.12
C SER A 32 -3.21 -3.87 -4.81
N SER A 33 -4.13 -3.49 -5.71
CA SER A 33 -4.84 -4.43 -6.58
C SER A 33 -3.88 -5.04 -7.63
N PRO A 34 -4.06 -6.30 -8.07
CA PRO A 34 -3.35 -6.83 -9.22
C PRO A 34 -3.80 -6.21 -10.55
N ASP A 35 -4.94 -5.53 -10.61
CA ASP A 35 -5.53 -5.08 -11.89
C ASP A 35 -4.65 -4.11 -12.68
N VAL A 36 -4.70 -4.27 -14.00
CA VAL A 36 -4.13 -3.38 -15.02
C VAL A 36 -5.21 -3.05 -16.04
N THR A 37 -5.32 -1.78 -16.40
CA THR A 37 -6.27 -1.29 -17.41
C THR A 37 -5.51 -0.53 -18.47
N LYS A 38 -5.67 -0.94 -19.73
CA LYS A 38 -5.03 -0.30 -20.88
C LYS A 38 -5.46 1.16 -21.00
N ASP A 39 -4.53 2.02 -21.39
CA ASP A 39 -4.70 3.45 -21.68
C ASP A 39 -5.23 4.27 -20.47
N LYS A 40 -5.23 3.66 -19.27
CA LYS A 40 -5.65 4.34 -18.04
C LYS A 40 -4.48 5.12 -17.46
N VAL A 41 -4.70 6.42 -17.27
CA VAL A 41 -3.83 7.30 -16.49
C VAL A 41 -4.42 7.46 -15.10
N GLU A 42 -3.61 7.28 -14.06
CA GLU A 42 -4.02 7.52 -12.67
C GLU A 42 -2.99 8.40 -11.97
N LEU A 43 -3.46 9.49 -11.36
CA LEU A 43 -2.68 10.34 -10.48
C LEU A 43 -3.17 10.13 -9.05
N GLU A 44 -2.25 9.89 -8.13
CA GLU A 44 -2.57 9.67 -6.71
C GLU A 44 -1.62 10.48 -5.85
N TYR A 45 -2.19 11.20 -4.88
CA TYR A 45 -1.45 11.84 -3.80
C TYR A 45 -1.76 11.11 -2.50
N ARG A 46 -0.73 10.82 -1.71
CA ARG A 46 -0.87 10.28 -0.35
C ARG A 46 -0.05 11.11 0.62
N GLY A 47 -0.72 11.67 1.63
CA GLY A 47 -0.09 12.27 2.80
C GLY A 47 -0.14 11.29 3.98
N GLY A 48 0.89 11.30 4.81
CA GLY A 48 0.96 10.65 6.11
C GLY A 48 1.47 11.65 7.14
N TYR A 49 0.96 11.52 8.36
CA TYR A 49 1.37 12.30 9.53
C TYR A 49 1.48 11.31 10.69
N ASP A 50 2.63 11.28 11.34
CA ASP A 50 2.87 10.41 12.49
C ASP A 50 2.49 11.12 13.79
N ILE A 51 1.84 10.38 14.70
CA ILE A 51 1.59 10.79 16.08
C ILE A 51 2.28 9.75 16.95
N ASP A 52 3.34 10.15 17.66
CA ASP A 52 4.17 9.26 18.49
C ASP A 52 4.44 9.91 19.85
N GLU A 53 4.67 9.11 20.90
CA GLU A 53 5.06 9.63 22.22
C GLU A 53 6.55 10.03 22.25
N ASP A 54 7.35 9.55 21.30
CA ASP A 54 8.72 10.00 21.08
C ASP A 54 8.73 11.30 20.27
N ASP A 55 9.09 12.42 20.90
CA ASP A 55 9.16 13.76 20.29
C ASP A 55 10.00 13.82 19.00
N ASN A 56 10.94 12.88 18.78
CA ASN A 56 11.74 12.83 17.54
C ASN A 56 11.03 12.12 16.37
N LYS A 57 9.93 11.43 16.67
CA LYS A 57 9.10 10.71 15.70
C LYS A 57 7.73 11.34 15.53
N ASP A 58 7.26 12.05 16.56
CA ASP A 58 6.01 12.80 16.54
C ASP A 58 6.04 13.91 15.49
N GLY A 59 4.93 14.08 14.80
CA GLY A 59 4.76 15.15 13.80
C GLY A 59 5.37 14.90 12.43
N ASN A 60 6.08 13.78 12.21
CA ASN A 60 6.72 13.49 10.94
C ASN A 60 5.71 13.42 9.79
N GLN A 61 6.02 14.15 8.72
CA GLN A 61 5.20 14.18 7.51
C GLN A 61 5.83 13.44 6.33
N LEU A 62 4.99 12.72 5.59
CA LEU A 62 5.37 11.98 4.40
C LEU A 62 4.39 12.22 3.27
N HIS A 63 4.89 12.62 2.10
CA HIS A 63 4.10 12.89 0.92
C HIS A 63 4.57 12.00 -0.23
N LYS A 64 3.63 11.31 -0.88
CA LYS A 64 3.88 10.48 -2.05
C LYS A 64 3.03 10.99 -3.21
N PHE A 65 3.69 11.29 -4.32
CA PHE A 65 3.05 11.67 -5.58
C PHE A 65 3.26 10.54 -6.57
N VAL A 66 2.17 9.95 -7.05
CA VAL A 66 2.20 8.74 -7.89
C VAL A 66 1.52 9.04 -9.21
N ALA A 67 2.18 8.72 -10.32
CA ALA A 67 1.59 8.71 -11.65
C ALA A 67 1.71 7.33 -12.26
N ASN A 68 0.63 6.84 -12.86
CA ASN A 68 0.53 5.49 -13.40
C ASN A 68 -0.01 5.54 -14.82
N TYR A 69 0.47 4.63 -15.66
CA TYR A 69 -0.04 4.45 -17.01
C TYR A 69 -0.10 2.96 -17.40
N GLY A 70 -1.26 2.51 -17.86
CA GLY A 70 -1.43 1.17 -18.43
C GLY A 70 -1.06 1.13 -19.90
N LEU A 71 0.15 0.68 -20.24
CA LEU A 71 0.63 0.60 -21.62
C LEU A 71 -0.13 -0.42 -22.44
N THR A 72 -0.46 -1.54 -21.81
CA THR A 72 -1.27 -2.61 -22.40
C THR A 72 -2.36 -2.99 -21.43
N ASP A 73 -3.17 -3.97 -21.83
CA ASP A 73 -4.17 -4.57 -20.97
C ASP A 73 -3.57 -5.49 -19.88
N ARG A 74 -2.23 -5.60 -19.82
CA ARG A 74 -1.49 -6.43 -18.85
C ARG A 74 -0.27 -5.73 -18.25
N TRP A 75 0.22 -4.65 -18.82
CA TRP A 75 1.41 -3.95 -18.33
C TRP A 75 1.10 -2.53 -17.90
N ARG A 76 1.44 -2.20 -16.66
CA ARG A 76 1.34 -0.87 -16.07
C ARG A 76 2.70 -0.39 -15.60
N MET A 77 3.05 0.83 -15.93
CA MET A 77 4.20 1.55 -15.39
C MET A 77 3.72 2.54 -14.33
N GLU A 78 4.52 2.76 -13.30
CA GLU A 78 4.27 3.72 -12.23
C GLU A 78 5.56 4.47 -11.89
N THR A 79 5.45 5.80 -11.76
CA THR A 79 6.47 6.66 -11.15
C THR A 79 5.94 7.18 -9.83
N LYS A 80 6.84 7.29 -8.85
CA LYS A 80 6.49 7.81 -7.53
C LYS A 80 7.61 8.67 -6.97
N GLY A 81 7.29 9.92 -6.66
CA GLY A 81 8.16 10.79 -5.88
C GLY A 81 7.79 10.71 -4.40
N ILE A 82 8.81 10.65 -3.54
CA ILE A 82 8.64 10.63 -2.08
C ILE A 82 9.32 11.86 -1.48
N LEU A 83 8.54 12.66 -0.77
CA LEU A 83 8.96 13.85 -0.06
C LEU A 83 8.71 13.63 1.43
N ALA A 84 9.70 13.83 2.28
CA ALA A 84 9.57 13.68 3.72
C ALA A 84 10.14 14.89 4.45
N GLU A 85 9.73 15.06 5.70
CA GLU A 85 10.25 16.10 6.57
C GLU A 85 11.74 15.91 6.87
N SER A 86 12.45 17.02 7.05
CA SER A 86 13.86 17.09 7.38
C SER A 86 14.16 18.30 8.28
N SER A 87 15.36 18.35 8.84
CA SER A 87 15.82 19.49 9.66
C SER A 87 15.73 20.86 8.98
N LYS A 88 15.56 20.92 7.65
CA LYS A 88 15.46 22.16 6.86
C LYS A 88 14.07 22.37 6.24
N GLY A 89 13.07 21.57 6.59
CA GLY A 89 11.73 21.60 5.99
C GLY A 89 11.38 20.27 5.35
N TYR A 90 11.27 20.21 4.02
CA TYR A 90 10.98 18.98 3.29
C TYR A 90 12.03 18.70 2.24
N ASP A 91 12.45 17.44 2.15
CA ASP A 91 13.41 16.97 1.17
C ASP A 91 12.84 15.80 0.36
N TRP A 92 13.17 15.77 -0.93
CA TRP A 92 12.91 14.59 -1.76
C TRP A 92 13.82 13.47 -1.30
N THR A 93 13.23 12.39 -0.80
CA THR A 93 13.98 11.27 -0.21
C THR A 93 14.19 10.12 -1.17
N ALA A 94 13.27 9.95 -2.11
CA ALA A 94 13.37 8.90 -3.12
C ALA A 94 12.54 9.18 -4.37
N LEU A 95 12.96 8.54 -5.46
CA LEU A 95 12.17 8.32 -6.66
C LEU A 95 12.00 6.81 -6.85
N GLU A 96 10.79 6.35 -7.14
CA GLU A 96 10.50 4.94 -7.38
C GLU A 96 9.90 4.75 -8.77
N TRP A 97 10.41 3.74 -9.47
CA TRP A 97 9.93 3.28 -10.76
C TRP A 97 9.44 1.85 -10.65
N SER A 98 8.24 1.60 -11.14
CA SER A 98 7.57 0.32 -10.97
C SER A 98 7.00 -0.20 -12.28
N ASN A 99 7.07 -1.52 -12.45
CA ASN A 99 6.45 -2.25 -13.54
C ASN A 99 5.56 -3.36 -12.98
N ARG A 100 4.28 -3.35 -13.32
CA ARG A 100 3.33 -4.41 -12.97
C ARG A 100 2.90 -5.15 -14.22
N PHE A 101 2.98 -6.48 -14.17
CA PHE A 101 2.50 -7.38 -15.21
C PHE A 101 1.37 -8.26 -14.65
N GLN A 102 0.17 -8.15 -15.23
CA GLN A 102 -0.99 -8.95 -14.89
C GLN A 102 -1.00 -10.27 -15.66
N ILE A 103 -0.70 -11.33 -14.92
CA ILE A 103 -0.61 -12.70 -15.41
C ILE A 103 -2.03 -13.26 -15.59
N LEU A 104 -2.85 -13.18 -14.54
CA LEU A 104 -4.24 -13.65 -14.55
C LEU A 104 -5.18 -12.47 -14.31
N LYS A 105 -6.17 -12.31 -15.20
CA LYS A 105 -7.20 -11.26 -15.08
C LYS A 105 -8.36 -11.64 -14.15
N GLY A 106 -8.45 -12.91 -13.76
CA GLY A 106 -9.59 -13.48 -13.07
C GLY A 106 -10.77 -13.62 -14.02
N ASP A 107 -11.02 -14.86 -14.45
CA ASP A 107 -12.27 -15.31 -15.03
C ASP A 107 -13.09 -16.05 -13.96
N GLU A 108 -14.16 -16.73 -14.35
CA GLU A 108 -15.06 -17.42 -13.41
C GLU A 108 -14.31 -18.45 -12.56
N GLY A 109 -14.02 -18.07 -11.32
CA GLY A 109 -13.45 -18.95 -10.29
C GLY A 109 -11.93 -18.83 -10.09
N LEU A 110 -11.17 -18.21 -11.00
CA LEU A 110 -9.74 -17.99 -10.79
C LEU A 110 -9.44 -16.68 -10.07
N PRO A 111 -8.41 -16.64 -9.20
CA PRO A 111 -7.91 -15.39 -8.68
C PRO A 111 -7.27 -14.55 -9.79
N LYS A 112 -7.30 -13.24 -9.61
CA LYS A 112 -6.43 -12.33 -10.36
C LYS A 112 -5.03 -12.41 -9.78
N LEU A 113 -4.02 -12.30 -10.64
CA LEU A 113 -2.61 -12.43 -10.27
C LEU A 113 -1.75 -11.48 -11.08
N SER A 114 -0.89 -10.75 -10.40
CA SER A 114 0.14 -9.90 -11.00
C SER A 114 1.46 -10.04 -10.28
N ILE A 115 2.54 -9.79 -11.00
CA ILE A 115 3.86 -9.54 -10.41
C ILE A 115 4.20 -8.07 -10.61
N GLN A 116 4.91 -7.49 -9.66
CA GLN A 116 5.39 -6.12 -9.72
C GLN A 116 6.84 -6.06 -9.26
N GLY A 117 7.67 -5.36 -10.05
CA GLY A 117 9.01 -4.97 -9.63
C GLY A 117 9.05 -3.46 -9.41
N ASN A 118 9.61 -3.02 -8.29
CA ASN A 118 9.89 -1.61 -7.99
C ASN A 118 11.40 -1.43 -7.82
N TYR A 119 11.95 -0.40 -8.43
CA TYR A 119 13.28 0.11 -8.13
C TYR A 119 13.14 1.49 -7.51
N LYS A 120 13.69 1.66 -6.32
CA LYS A 120 13.63 2.89 -5.53
C LYS A 120 15.02 3.47 -5.44
N PHE A 121 15.23 4.58 -6.15
CA PHE A 121 16.43 5.40 -6.10
C PHE A 121 16.39 6.24 -4.82
N SER A 122 17.40 6.09 -3.97
CA SER A 122 17.58 6.97 -2.83
C SER A 122 18.18 8.30 -3.29
N LEU A 123 17.62 9.40 -2.80
CA LEU A 123 18.15 10.75 -3.02
C LEU A 123 18.91 11.26 -1.79
N GLN A 124 19.04 10.42 -0.76
CA GLN A 124 19.71 10.76 0.49
C GLN A 124 21.13 10.18 0.52
N SER A 125 22.09 10.99 0.96
CA SER A 125 23.48 10.54 1.11
C SER A 125 23.59 9.41 2.15
N GLY A 126 24.38 8.39 1.84
CA GLY A 126 24.63 7.26 2.74
C GLY A 126 23.46 6.29 2.90
N LYS A 127 22.46 6.36 2.01
CA LYS A 127 21.33 5.42 1.96
C LYS A 127 21.41 4.57 0.68
N PRO A 128 21.14 3.25 0.76
CA PRO A 128 21.13 2.40 -0.41
C PRO A 128 19.86 2.59 -1.24
N ASP A 129 19.95 2.22 -2.50
CA ASP A 129 18.79 1.99 -3.35
C ASP A 129 18.07 0.71 -2.90
N LYS A 130 16.84 0.51 -3.37
CA LYS A 130 16.07 -0.69 -3.04
C LYS A 130 15.42 -1.30 -4.27
N PHE A 131 15.42 -2.63 -4.32
CA PHE A 131 14.61 -3.40 -5.25
C PHE A 131 13.54 -4.18 -4.50
N GLU A 132 12.30 -4.08 -4.95
CA GLU A 132 11.14 -4.73 -4.35
C GLU A 132 10.43 -5.59 -5.40
N ALA A 133 10.21 -6.86 -5.08
CA ALA A 133 9.40 -7.78 -5.86
C ALA A 133 8.13 -8.13 -5.10
N THR A 134 6.98 -7.87 -5.72
CA THR A 134 5.67 -8.09 -5.12
C THR A 134 4.83 -9.04 -5.97
N VAL A 135 4.28 -10.08 -5.35
CA VAL A 135 3.18 -10.88 -5.90
C VAL A 135 1.86 -10.30 -5.41
N LEU A 136 0.99 -9.90 -6.33
CA LEU A 136 -0.32 -9.33 -6.04
C LEU A 136 -1.41 -10.32 -6.45
N MET A 137 -2.31 -10.63 -5.53
CA MET A 137 -3.43 -11.53 -5.77
C MET A 137 -4.73 -10.86 -5.35
N SER A 138 -5.82 -11.11 -6.07
CA SER A 138 -7.15 -10.79 -5.57
C SER A 138 -8.17 -11.83 -5.97
N LYS A 139 -9.15 -12.08 -5.11
CA LYS A 139 -10.28 -12.96 -5.42
C LYS A 139 -11.58 -12.40 -4.87
N ASP A 140 -12.60 -12.47 -5.70
CA ASP A 140 -13.96 -12.17 -5.30
C ASP A 140 -14.64 -13.43 -4.78
N MET A 141 -15.33 -13.29 -3.65
CA MET A 141 -16.09 -14.33 -2.97
C MET A 141 -17.45 -13.76 -2.58
N GLY A 142 -18.43 -13.90 -3.47
CA GLY A 142 -19.74 -13.27 -3.32
C GLY A 142 -19.63 -11.75 -3.29
N SER A 143 -20.02 -11.11 -2.18
CA SER A 143 -19.92 -9.66 -1.97
C SER A 143 -18.59 -9.22 -1.36
N LEU A 144 -17.68 -10.15 -1.06
CA LEU A 144 -16.36 -9.84 -0.50
C LEU A 144 -15.29 -9.89 -1.59
N THR A 145 -14.34 -8.97 -1.52
CA THR A 145 -13.11 -9.00 -2.33
C THR A 145 -11.93 -9.08 -1.38
N HIS A 146 -11.11 -10.11 -1.55
CA HIS A 146 -9.87 -10.31 -0.82
C HIS A 146 -8.69 -9.94 -1.70
N VAL A 147 -7.69 -9.24 -1.15
CA VAL A 147 -6.47 -8.83 -1.86
C VAL A 147 -5.27 -9.16 -0.98
N THR A 148 -4.26 -9.80 -1.56
CA THR A 148 -3.01 -10.14 -0.90
C THR A 148 -1.84 -9.55 -1.67
N ASN A 149 -0.89 -8.95 -0.98
CA ASN A 149 0.42 -8.61 -1.52
C ASN A 149 1.48 -9.33 -0.71
N ILE A 150 2.31 -10.11 -1.38
CA ILE A 150 3.47 -10.79 -0.80
C ILE A 150 4.70 -10.08 -1.34
N ASN A 151 5.54 -9.57 -0.45
CA ASN A 151 6.59 -8.64 -0.80
C ASN A 151 7.97 -9.12 -0.34
N PHE A 152 8.96 -8.91 -1.21
CA PHE A 152 10.37 -9.15 -0.95
C PHE A 152 11.13 -7.88 -1.30
N GLU A 153 11.78 -7.26 -0.32
CA GLU A 153 12.58 -6.04 -0.52
C GLU A 153 14.05 -6.34 -0.22
N ASN A 154 14.94 -5.88 -1.10
CA ASN A 154 16.39 -5.94 -0.91
C ASN A 154 16.99 -4.55 -1.08
N GLU A 155 17.99 -4.24 -0.27
CA GLU A 155 18.86 -3.08 -0.51
C GLU A 155 19.85 -3.43 -1.63
N VAL A 156 20.13 -2.47 -2.51
CA VAL A 156 21.03 -2.64 -3.65
C VAL A 156 21.92 -1.41 -3.80
N GLY A 157 23.10 -1.61 -4.42
CA GLY A 157 24.07 -0.53 -4.63
C GLY A 157 24.92 -0.21 -3.41
N SER A 158 25.46 1.01 -3.36
CA SER A 158 26.31 1.45 -2.25
C SER A 158 25.53 1.51 -0.94
N TYR A 159 26.19 1.20 0.18
CA TYR A 159 25.60 1.15 1.52
C TYR A 159 24.53 0.06 1.73
N ALA A 160 24.33 -0.83 0.75
CA ALA A 160 23.39 -1.92 0.86
C ALA A 160 23.83 -2.93 1.92
N LYS A 161 22.88 -3.41 2.70
CA LYS A 161 23.07 -4.51 3.64
C LYS A 161 22.44 -5.78 3.08
N ASP A 162 23.10 -6.90 3.34
CA ASP A 162 22.60 -8.21 2.96
C ASP A 162 21.27 -8.55 3.65
N GLY A 163 20.56 -9.47 3.02
CA GLY A 163 19.27 -9.98 3.47
C GLY A 163 18.08 -9.38 2.74
N THR A 164 16.97 -10.09 2.83
CA THR A 164 15.70 -9.75 2.19
C THR A 164 14.65 -9.50 3.25
N ASP A 165 13.98 -8.36 3.21
CA ASP A 165 12.78 -8.11 4.01
C ASP A 165 11.59 -8.85 3.42
N PHE A 166 10.86 -9.59 4.26
CA PHE A 166 9.63 -10.27 3.88
C PHE A 166 8.41 -9.64 4.55
N ASN A 167 7.42 -9.25 3.74
CA ASN A 167 6.18 -8.67 4.25
C ASN A 167 4.96 -9.26 3.53
N VAL A 168 3.86 -9.40 4.26
CA VAL A 168 2.56 -9.77 3.68
C VAL A 168 1.55 -8.71 4.06
N ARG A 169 0.79 -8.24 3.08
CA ARG A 169 -0.33 -7.31 3.28
C ARG A 169 -1.61 -7.94 2.78
N TRP A 170 -2.68 -7.79 3.55
CA TRP A 170 -3.98 -8.35 3.24
C TRP A 170 -5.04 -7.27 3.35
N LYS A 171 -5.99 -7.25 2.42
CA LYS A 171 -7.19 -6.41 2.49
C LYS A 171 -8.41 -7.25 2.22
N THR A 172 -9.48 -6.99 2.96
CA THR A 172 -10.83 -7.46 2.62
C THR A 172 -11.77 -6.28 2.50
N LYS A 173 -12.52 -6.20 1.40
CA LYS A 173 -13.56 -5.20 1.17
C LYS A 173 -14.92 -5.88 1.04
N TYR A 174 -15.96 -5.25 1.55
CA TYR A 174 -17.34 -5.66 1.36
C TYR A 174 -18.05 -4.71 0.40
N ARG A 175 -18.59 -5.24 -0.70
CA ARG A 175 -19.34 -4.49 -1.72
C ARG A 175 -20.75 -4.20 -1.24
N TYR A 176 -20.91 -3.22 -0.35
CA TYR A 176 -22.22 -2.81 0.13
C TYR A 176 -23.02 -2.08 -0.95
N ARG A 177 -22.41 -1.06 -1.58
CA ARG A 177 -22.98 -0.33 -2.74
C ARG A 177 -21.85 0.33 -3.55
N PRO A 178 -22.06 0.69 -4.83
CA PRO A 178 -20.99 1.22 -5.69
C PRO A 178 -20.24 2.44 -5.13
N SER A 179 -20.90 3.27 -4.32
CA SER A 179 -20.30 4.46 -3.71
C SER A 179 -19.66 4.24 -2.34
N PHE A 180 -19.80 3.05 -1.74
CA PHE A 180 -19.30 2.77 -0.40
C PHE A 180 -18.97 1.29 -0.21
N GLU A 181 -17.68 1.01 -0.03
CA GLU A 181 -17.13 -0.32 0.19
C GLU A 181 -16.30 -0.34 1.49
N PRO A 182 -16.90 -0.64 2.65
CA PRO A 182 -16.12 -0.77 3.87
C PRO A 182 -15.12 -1.93 3.76
N GLY A 183 -13.97 -1.79 4.40
CA GLY A 183 -12.94 -2.82 4.37
C GLY A 183 -11.94 -2.70 5.52
N VAL A 184 -11.14 -3.74 5.66
CA VAL A 184 -10.06 -3.86 6.65
C VAL A 184 -8.76 -4.19 5.93
N GLU A 185 -7.66 -3.60 6.39
CA GLU A 185 -6.30 -3.92 5.93
C GLU A 185 -5.47 -4.45 7.11
N LEU A 186 -4.65 -5.46 6.85
CA LEU A 186 -3.72 -6.10 7.78
C LEU A 186 -2.33 -6.07 7.15
N PHE A 187 -1.34 -5.63 7.93
CA PHE A 187 0.06 -5.55 7.52
C PHE A 187 0.89 -6.44 8.44
N MET A 188 1.62 -7.38 7.87
CA MET A 188 2.47 -8.33 8.58
C MET A 188 3.91 -8.15 8.10
N ASP A 189 4.80 -7.90 9.04
CA ASP A 189 6.24 -7.77 8.81
C ASP A 189 6.96 -8.93 9.49
N PHE A 190 7.74 -9.68 8.72
CA PHE A 190 8.50 -10.84 9.22
C PHE A 190 10.00 -10.52 9.36
N GLY A 191 10.42 -9.32 8.97
CA GLY A 191 11.80 -8.84 9.03
C GLY A 191 12.73 -9.44 7.97
N LYS A 192 14.03 -9.14 8.13
CA LYS A 192 15.11 -9.61 7.24
C LYS A 192 15.46 -11.07 7.48
N PHE A 193 15.50 -11.85 6.40
CA PHE A 193 16.09 -13.20 6.35
C PHE A 193 17.30 -13.23 5.41
N GLY A 194 18.18 -14.23 5.56
CA GLY A 194 19.36 -14.41 4.69
C GLY A 194 20.61 -13.62 5.07
N THR A 195 20.64 -13.01 6.26
CA THR A 195 21.89 -12.47 6.84
C THR A 195 22.72 -13.62 7.41
N GLU A 196 24.01 -13.74 7.06
CA GLU A 196 24.93 -14.61 7.81
C GLU A 196 25.09 -14.05 9.23
N THR A 197 24.28 -14.56 10.17
CA THR A 197 24.71 -14.93 11.52
C THR A 197 23.59 -15.70 12.21
N SER A 198 23.94 -16.92 12.60
CA SER A 198 23.27 -17.77 13.57
C SER A 198 22.85 -17.01 14.82
N GLY A 199 21.56 -17.08 15.17
CA GLY A 199 21.07 -16.72 16.49
C GLY A 199 19.55 -16.57 16.54
N PRO A 200 18.83 -17.29 17.42
CA PRO A 200 17.41 -17.06 17.62
C PRO A 200 17.21 -15.67 18.21
N ARG A 201 16.50 -14.78 17.50
CA ARG A 201 16.04 -13.51 18.06
C ARG A 201 14.96 -13.82 19.10
N LYS A 202 15.29 -13.65 20.38
CA LYS A 202 14.31 -13.59 21.47
C LYS A 202 13.49 -12.32 21.29
N TYR A 203 12.17 -12.47 21.29
CA TYR A 203 11.26 -11.37 21.55
C TYR A 203 11.48 -10.87 22.98
N GLN A 204 11.73 -9.58 23.15
CA GLN A 204 11.50 -8.83 24.39
C GLN A 204 10.58 -7.67 24.06
#